data_AF-H1VQC7-F1
#
_entry.id   AF-H1VQC7-F1
#
_cell.length_a   1.000
_cell.length_b   1.000
_cell.length_c   1.000
_cell.angle_alpha   90.00
_cell.angle_beta   90.00
_cell.angle_gamma   90.00
#
_symmetry.space_group_name_H-M   'P 1'
#
loop_
_entity.id
_entity.type
_entity.pdbx_description
1 polymer ?
#
loop_
_entity_poly.entity_id
_entity_poly.type
_entity_poly.pdbx_seq_one_letter_code
_entity_poly.pdbx_strand_id
1 'polypeptide(L)'
;MYETPPSEVLQRGHDFWNLIYGKISKRILSQMDRCGTEDLGLTVRLMYGHILSNTNVLSPVETSYVLIAGLIPQDVNPQLKGHLRGAINGGASVEEVRAVRGIVMDICEASGMRRLSDDGSGGLGWRSEVATV
;
A
#
# COMPACT_ATOMS: atom_id res chain seq x y z
N MET A 1 -1.87 -18.65 -13.89
CA MET A 1 -1.61 -18.51 -12.43
C MET A 1 -1.40 -19.87 -11.77
N TYR A 2 -2.15 -20.91 -12.16
CA TYR A 2 -1.99 -22.28 -11.61
C TYR A 2 -0.75 -23.04 -12.13
N GLU A 3 -0.11 -22.57 -13.20
CA GLU A 3 1.05 -23.23 -13.83
C GLU A 3 2.40 -22.60 -13.46
N THR A 4 2.41 -21.41 -12.84
CA THR A 4 3.65 -20.73 -12.45
C THR A 4 4.22 -21.41 -11.19
N PRO A 5 5.48 -21.88 -11.20
CA PRO A 5 6.10 -22.48 -10.03
C PRO A 5 6.01 -21.57 -8.80
N PRO A 6 5.71 -22.11 -7.60
CA PRO A 6 5.62 -21.30 -6.38
C PRO A 6 6.88 -20.47 -6.08
N SER A 7 8.07 -20.99 -6.40
CA SER A 7 9.33 -20.26 -6.26
C SER A 7 9.39 -18.99 -7.10
N GLU A 8 8.93 -19.05 -8.35
CA GLU A 8 8.87 -17.89 -9.24
C GLU A 8 7.86 -16.86 -8.74
N VAL A 9 6.72 -17.32 -8.24
CA VAL A 9 5.69 -16.47 -7.64
C VAL A 9 6.24 -15.70 -6.42
N LEU A 10 6.97 -16.38 -5.54
CA LEU A 10 7.58 -15.74 -4.38
C LEU A 10 8.72 -14.80 -4.78
N GLN A 11 9.51 -15.15 -5.80
CA GLN A 11 10.58 -14.30 -6.31
C GLN A 11 10.05 -12.99 -6.88
N ARG A 12 9.05 -13.03 -7.77
CA ARG A 12 8.42 -11.79 -8.28
C ARG A 12 7.80 -10.96 -7.17
N GLY A 13 7.26 -11.59 -6.13
CA GLY A 13 6.71 -10.90 -4.96
C GLY A 13 7.78 -10.13 -4.20
N HIS A 14 8.92 -10.78 -3.98
CA HIS A 14 10.09 -10.16 -3.35
C HIS A 14 10.65 -9.00 -4.19
N ASP A 15 10.71 -9.15 -5.51
CA ASP A 15 11.21 -8.10 -6.40
C ASP A 15 10.25 -6.91 -6.44
N PHE A 16 8.94 -7.15 -6.49
CA PHE A 16 7.93 -6.11 -6.39
C PHE A 16 7.96 -5.39 -5.03
N TRP A 17 8.13 -6.13 -3.93
CA TRP A 17 8.33 -5.53 -2.60
C TRP A 17 9.53 -4.57 -2.56
N ASN A 18 10.65 -4.99 -3.15
CA ASN A 18 11.85 -4.15 -3.23
C ASN A 18 11.67 -2.94 -4.13
N LEU A 19 10.90 -3.05 -5.21
CA LEU A 19 10.52 -1.89 -6.03
C LEU A 19 9.74 -0.87 -5.19
N ILE A 20 8.70 -1.31 -4.48
CA ILE A 20 7.84 -0.41 -3.70
C ILE A 20 8.59 0.25 -2.54
N TYR A 21 9.28 -0.53 -1.71
CA TYR A 21 9.89 0.00 -0.48
C TYR A 21 11.36 0.43 -0.63
N GLY A 22 12.01 0.10 -1.75
CA GLY A 22 13.39 0.49 -2.05
C GLY A 22 14.35 0.16 -0.90
N LYS A 23 15.15 1.15 -0.48
CA LYS A 23 16.22 0.96 0.51
C LYS A 23 15.75 0.49 1.89
N ILE A 24 14.48 0.71 2.25
CA ILE A 24 13.95 0.32 3.57
C ILE A 24 13.26 -1.05 3.56
N SER A 25 13.15 -1.71 2.40
CA SER A 25 12.42 -2.96 2.21
C SER A 25 12.84 -4.06 3.18
N LYS A 26 14.15 -4.31 3.31
CA LYS A 26 14.72 -5.33 4.21
C LYS A 26 14.44 -5.04 5.67
N ARG A 27 14.52 -3.77 6.07
CA ARG A 27 14.26 -3.35 7.46
C ARG A 27 12.80 -3.60 7.82
N ILE A 28 11.86 -3.16 6.98
CA ILE A 28 10.42 -3.33 7.23
C ILE A 28 10.07 -4.81 7.30
N LEU A 29 10.53 -5.62 6.35
CA LEU A 29 10.24 -7.05 6.33
C LEU A 29 10.82 -7.74 7.57
N SER A 30 12.05 -7.39 7.98
CA SER A 30 12.64 -7.92 9.21
C SER A 30 11.89 -7.49 10.47
N GLN A 31 11.27 -6.31 10.49
CA GLN A 31 10.42 -5.89 11.61
C GLN A 31 9.14 -6.71 11.66
N MET A 32 8.50 -6.95 10.52
CA MET A 32 7.32 -7.81 10.42
C MET A 32 7.62 -9.25 10.84
N ASP A 33 8.79 -9.78 10.48
CA ASP A 33 9.24 -11.11 10.90
C ASP A 33 9.50 -11.24 12.42
N ARG A 34 9.67 -10.11 13.11
CA ARG A 34 10.09 -10.06 14.53
C ARG A 34 9.11 -9.31 15.43
N CYS A 35 7.94 -8.94 14.93
CA CYS A 35 6.98 -8.11 15.67
C CYS A 35 6.16 -8.88 16.72
N GLY A 36 6.43 -10.17 16.92
CA GLY A 36 5.74 -11.03 17.89
C GLY A 36 4.51 -11.74 17.34
N THR A 37 4.09 -11.44 16.10
CA THR A 37 3.12 -12.24 15.34
C THR A 37 3.88 -13.05 14.29
N GLU A 38 3.81 -14.37 14.38
CA GLU A 38 4.58 -15.29 13.52
C GLU A 38 4.16 -15.22 12.04
N ASP A 39 2.95 -14.73 11.76
CA ASP A 39 2.29 -14.80 10.45
C ASP A 39 2.36 -13.50 9.65
N LEU A 40 2.69 -12.34 10.25
CA LEU A 40 2.66 -11.06 9.53
C LEU A 40 3.66 -11.02 8.36
N GLY A 41 4.91 -11.42 8.61
CA GLY A 41 5.92 -11.51 7.55
C GLY A 41 5.56 -12.53 6.47
N LEU A 42 4.97 -13.67 6.85
CA LEU A 42 4.47 -14.67 5.90
C LEU A 42 3.32 -14.11 5.05
N THR A 43 2.34 -13.46 5.69
CA THR A 43 1.19 -12.84 5.04
C THR A 43 1.64 -11.86 3.97
N VAL A 44 2.59 -10.98 4.30
CA VAL A 44 3.14 -10.02 3.33
C VAL A 44 3.81 -10.72 2.15
N ARG A 45 4.63 -11.76 2.39
CA ARG A 45 5.26 -12.53 1.30
C ARG A 45 4.23 -13.21 0.39
N LEU A 46 3.17 -13.78 0.95
CA LEU A 46 2.09 -14.41 0.19
C LEU A 46 1.28 -13.38 -0.61
N MET A 47 0.92 -12.25 0.01
CA MET A 47 0.19 -11.16 -0.64
C MET A 47 0.98 -10.57 -1.81
N TYR A 48 2.26 -10.26 -1.60
CA TYR A 48 3.11 -9.73 -2.65
C TYR A 48 3.38 -10.76 -3.75
N GLY A 49 3.61 -12.03 -3.42
CA GLY A 49 3.84 -13.08 -4.42
C GLY A 49 2.62 -13.37 -5.29
N HIS A 50 1.48 -13.66 -4.66
CA HIS A 50 0.31 -14.15 -5.38
C HIS A 50 -0.59 -13.05 -5.95
N ILE A 51 -0.64 -11.88 -5.30
CA ILE A 51 -1.62 -10.85 -5.62
C ILE A 51 -0.93 -9.62 -6.21
N LEU A 52 -0.11 -8.93 -5.43
CA LEU A 52 0.34 -7.57 -5.79
C LEU A 52 1.40 -7.52 -6.89
N SER A 53 2.26 -8.54 -7.00
CA SER A 53 3.28 -8.61 -8.06
C SER A 53 2.74 -9.13 -9.40
N ASN A 54 1.47 -9.55 -9.47
CA ASN A 54 0.88 -10.00 -10.72
C ASN A 54 0.51 -8.80 -11.59
N THR A 55 1.46 -8.43 -12.47
CA THR A 55 1.34 -7.26 -13.33
C THR A 55 0.78 -7.57 -14.73
N ASN A 56 0.12 -8.72 -14.90
CA ASN A 56 -0.50 -9.09 -16.16
C ASN A 56 -1.76 -8.26 -16.51
N VAL A 57 -2.35 -7.59 -15.52
CA VAL A 57 -3.56 -6.79 -15.67
C VAL A 57 -3.30 -5.33 -15.30
N LEU A 58 -2.68 -5.10 -14.14
CA LEU A 58 -2.30 -3.77 -13.67
C LEU A 58 -0.78 -3.64 -13.69
N SER A 59 -0.28 -2.52 -14.19
CA SER A 59 1.13 -2.16 -14.03
C SER A 59 1.49 -1.96 -12.54
N PRO A 60 2.80 -1.92 -12.20
CA PRO A 60 3.23 -1.57 -10.83
C PRO A 60 2.67 -0.24 -10.32
N VAL A 61 2.54 0.74 -11.23
CA VAL A 61 2.01 2.07 -10.94
C VAL A 61 0.52 2.00 -10.65
N GLU A 62 -0.27 1.38 -11.53
CA GLU A 62 -1.71 1.21 -11.34
C GLU A 62 -2.03 0.39 -10.09
N THR A 63 -1.24 -0.66 -9.81
CA THR A 63 -1.35 -1.45 -8.58
C THR A 63 -1.13 -0.57 -7.35
N SER A 64 -0.15 0.33 -7.39
CA SER A 64 0.11 1.27 -6.29
C SER A 64 -1.03 2.29 -6.12
N TYR A 65 -1.65 2.77 -7.20
CA TYR A 65 -2.82 3.65 -7.13
C TYR A 65 -4.02 2.98 -6.47
N VAL A 66 -4.30 1.72 -6.80
CA VAL A 66 -5.36 0.93 -6.15
C VAL A 66 -5.10 0.79 -4.65
N LEU A 67 -3.85 0.52 -4.26
CA LEU A 67 -3.49 0.44 -2.85
C LEU A 67 -3.61 1.78 -2.14
N ILE A 68 -3.16 2.89 -2.75
CA ILE A 68 -3.39 4.24 -2.21
C ILE A 68 -4.89 4.48 -1.98
N ALA A 69 -5.72 4.15 -2.98
CA ALA A 69 -7.16 4.32 -2.91
C ALA A 69 -7.84 3.51 -1.80
N GLY A 70 -7.33 2.30 -1.52
CA GLY A 70 -7.83 1.46 -0.43
C GLY A 70 -7.32 1.88 0.95
N LEU A 71 -6.09 2.39 1.05
CA LEU A 71 -5.43 2.68 2.33
C LEU A 71 -5.88 4.01 2.95
N ILE A 72 -6.22 5.01 2.14
CA ILE A 72 -6.73 6.30 2.60
C ILE A 72 -8.01 6.13 3.44
N PRO A 73 -9.11 5.50 2.96
CA PRO A 73 -10.34 5.37 3.74
C PRO A 73 -10.19 4.51 5.00
N GLN A 74 -9.15 3.68 5.08
CA GLN A 74 -8.84 2.86 6.24
C GLN A 74 -7.99 3.60 7.30
N ASP A 75 -7.54 4.82 7.04
CA ASP A 75 -6.68 5.63 7.92
C ASP A 75 -5.39 4.91 8.35
N VAL A 76 -4.80 4.12 7.45
CA VAL A 76 -3.57 3.33 7.70
C VAL A 76 -2.33 3.99 7.08
N ASN A 77 -1.99 5.14 7.66
CA ASN A 77 -0.88 5.99 7.21
C ASN A 77 0.50 5.31 7.08
N PRO A 78 0.91 4.37 7.97
CA PRO A 78 2.21 3.70 7.83
C PRO A 78 2.36 2.94 6.51
N GLN A 79 1.30 2.25 6.07
CA GLN A 79 1.25 1.55 4.80
C GLN A 79 1.11 2.54 3.64
N LEU A 80 0.24 3.54 3.77
CA LEU A 80 0.02 4.56 2.74
C LEU A 80 1.33 5.25 2.32
N LYS A 81 2.18 5.65 3.28
CA LYS A 81 3.49 6.27 2.99
C LYS A 81 4.38 5.41 2.09
N GLY A 82 4.40 4.10 2.35
CA GLY A 82 5.13 3.13 1.53
C GLY A 82 4.62 3.12 0.09
N HIS A 83 3.31 3.14 -0.11
CA HIS A 83 2.70 3.08 -1.44
C HIS A 83 2.72 4.40 -2.20
N LEU A 84 2.64 5.55 -1.53
CA LEU A 84 2.86 6.87 -2.16
C LEU A 84 4.26 6.95 -2.77
N ARG A 85 5.28 6.55 -1.99
CA ARG A 85 6.67 6.50 -2.49
C ARG A 85 6.87 5.37 -3.50
N GLY A 86 6.24 4.23 -3.26
CA GLY A 86 6.31 3.05 -4.13
C GLY A 86 5.73 3.28 -5.52
N ALA A 87 4.67 4.07 -5.64
CA ALA A 87 4.14 4.50 -6.93
C ALA A 87 5.20 5.26 -7.74
N ILE A 88 5.92 6.19 -7.10
CA ILE A 88 7.02 6.94 -7.75
C ILE A 88 8.16 5.99 -8.12
N ASN A 89 8.56 5.08 -7.21
CA ASN A 89 9.59 4.09 -7.51
C ASN A 89 9.20 3.19 -8.70
N GLY A 90 7.90 2.92 -8.86
CA GLY A 90 7.33 2.19 -9.99
C GLY A 90 7.23 2.99 -11.30
N GLY A 91 7.51 4.29 -11.28
CA GLY A 91 7.53 5.16 -12.46
C GLY A 91 6.46 6.26 -12.51
N ALA A 92 5.61 6.37 -11.49
CA ALA A 92 4.62 7.45 -11.42
C ALA A 92 5.28 8.82 -11.23
N SER A 93 4.67 9.85 -11.80
CA SER A 93 4.97 11.24 -11.46
C SER A 93 4.43 11.60 -10.08
N VAL A 94 5.03 12.61 -9.44
CA VAL A 94 4.55 13.16 -8.17
C VAL A 94 3.15 13.74 -8.31
N GLU A 95 2.86 14.35 -9.46
CA GLU A 95 1.58 14.95 -9.82
C GLU A 95 0.50 13.89 -9.94
N GLU A 96 0.78 12.75 -10.56
CA GLU A 96 -0.16 11.63 -10.65
C GLU A 96 -0.50 11.07 -9.27
N VAL A 97 0.51 10.87 -8.40
CA VAL A 97 0.28 10.40 -7.03
C VAL A 97 -0.57 11.37 -6.22
N ARG A 98 -0.32 12.68 -6.38
CA ARG A 98 -1.15 13.73 -5.75
C ARG A 98 -2.57 13.74 -6.29
N ALA A 99 -2.75 13.56 -7.60
CA ALA A 99 -4.06 13.52 -8.23
C ALA A 99 -4.89 12.33 -7.73
N VAL A 100 -4.29 11.11 -7.70
CA VAL A 100 -4.96 9.92 -7.17
C VAL A 100 -5.35 10.11 -5.70
N ARG A 101 -4.43 10.63 -4.88
CA ARG A 101 -4.75 10.96 -3.47
C ARG A 101 -5.90 11.94 -3.36
N GLY A 102 -5.91 13.00 -4.17
CA GLY A 102 -6.98 14.01 -4.19
C GLY A 102 -8.33 13.39 -4.55
N ILE A 103 -8.40 12.63 -5.63
CA ILE A 103 -9.63 11.94 -6.06
C ILE A 103 -10.18 11.04 -4.96
N VAL A 104 -9.31 10.29 -4.28
CA VAL A 104 -9.75 9.39 -3.19
C VAL A 104 -10.27 10.18 -2.00
N MET A 105 -9.63 11.31 -1.64
CA MET A 105 -10.14 12.19 -0.60
C MET A 105 -11.51 12.76 -0.96
N ASP A 106 -11.69 13.23 -2.21
CA ASP A 106 -12.97 13.74 -2.69
C ASP A 106 -14.07 12.66 -2.63
N ILE A 107 -13.75 11.42 -3.01
CA ILE A 107 -14.68 10.27 -2.90
C ILE A 107 -15.05 10.01 -1.44
N CYS A 108 -14.06 10.00 -0.55
CA CYS A 108 -14.28 9.79 0.87
C CYS A 108 -15.19 10.89 1.46
N GLU A 109 -14.90 12.16 1.16
CA GLU A 109 -15.71 13.29 1.61
C GLU A 109 -17.13 13.24 1.05
N ALA A 110 -17.29 12.95 -0.24
CA ALA A 110 -18.60 12.74 -0.88
C ALA A 110 -19.37 11.56 -0.26
N SER A 111 -18.65 10.57 0.29
CA SER A 111 -19.22 9.42 1.00
C SER A 111 -19.51 9.71 2.48
N GLY A 112 -19.29 10.95 2.95
CA GLY A 112 -19.55 11.37 4.32
C GLY A 112 -18.39 11.15 5.29
N MET A 113 -17.21 10.76 4.80
CA MET A 113 -15.99 10.75 5.62
C MET A 113 -15.57 12.18 5.94
N ARG A 114 -15.03 12.39 7.14
CA ARG A 114 -14.50 13.69 7.56
C ARG A 114 -13.29 13.53 8.45
N ARG A 115 -12.52 14.60 8.65
CA ARG A 115 -11.52 14.61 9.73
C ARG A 115 -12.25 14.52 11.07
N LEU A 116 -11.89 13.50 11.86
CA LEU A 116 -12.40 13.28 13.20
C LEU A 116 -11.56 14.08 14.20
N SER A 117 -12.18 14.54 15.28
CA SER A 117 -11.43 15.17 16.37
C SER A 117 -10.61 14.12 17.14
N ASP A 118 -9.47 14.53 17.66
CA ASP A 118 -8.56 13.62 18.39
C ASP A 118 -9.22 13.04 19.66
N ASP A 119 -10.16 13.77 20.24
CA ASP A 119 -10.95 13.42 21.43
C ASP A 119 -12.30 12.75 21.14
N GLY A 120 -12.68 12.63 19.86
CA GLY A 120 -13.97 12.10 19.44
C GLY A 120 -14.09 10.58 19.56
N SER A 121 -15.16 10.11 20.21
CA SER A 121 -15.56 8.70 20.20
C SER A 121 -16.43 8.40 18.97
N GLY A 122 -15.84 7.72 17.98
CA GLY A 122 -16.54 7.26 16.78
C GLY A 122 -16.64 8.28 15.64
N GLY A 123 -17.28 7.85 14.55
CA GLY A 123 -17.38 8.59 13.29
C GLY A 123 -16.71 7.87 12.12
N LEU A 124 -17.17 8.17 10.91
CA LEU A 124 -16.58 7.68 9.67
C LEU A 124 -15.60 8.73 9.15
N GLY A 125 -14.30 8.44 9.14
CA GLY A 125 -13.32 9.48 8.89
C GLY A 125 -11.89 9.16 9.30
N TRP A 126 -11.00 10.14 9.11
CA TRP A 126 -9.59 10.06 9.46
C TRP A 126 -9.32 10.74 10.79
N ARG A 127 -8.52 10.11 11.64
CA ARG A 127 -8.00 10.73 12.87
C ARG A 127 -6.72 11.50 12.60
N SER A 128 -5.88 10.96 11.72
CA SER A 128 -4.60 11.57 11.36
C SER A 128 -4.67 12.31 10.03
N GLU A 129 -3.76 13.25 9.80
CA GLU A 129 -3.61 13.86 8.49
C GLU A 129 -3.22 12.79 7.46
N VAL A 130 -3.98 12.65 6.38
CA VAL A 130 -3.71 11.68 5.33
C VAL A 130 -2.33 11.96 4.74
N ALA A 131 -1.45 10.95 4.78
CA ALA A 131 -0.05 11.11 4.37
C ALA A 131 0.10 11.71 2.96
N THR A 132 1.17 12.47 2.79
CA THR A 132 1.60 13.08 1.53
C THR A 132 2.89 12.43 1.03
N VAL A 133 3.28 12.74 -0.21
CA VAL A 133 4.40 12.10 -0.93
C VAL A 133 5.75 12.78 -0.70
#